data_AF-A0A2M8NLY8-F1
#
_entry.id   AF-A0A2M8NLY8-F1
#
_cell.length_a   1.000
_cell.length_b   1.000
_cell.length_c   1.000
_cell.angle_alpha   90.00
_cell.angle_beta   90.00
_cell.angle_gamma   90.00
#
_symmetry.space_group_name_H-M   'P 1'
#
loop_
_entity.id
_entity.type
_entity.pdbx_description
1 polymer ?
#
loop_
_entity_poly.entity_id
_entity_poly.type
_entity_poly.pdbx_seq_one_letter_code
_entity_poly.pdbx_strand_id
1 'polypeptide(L)'
;MDKRLKTLFWWIIPAFLVAAGVRLHGLGTQSIWFDEGWSAHAAMQPTLIDAANADSTNPPLYYTLVHVGARLFGTSEFGLRFVSVIFGMIALAVIYRLGYTIGGCQTAAGALWASALMAALWWGAQEARMYTLLV
;
A
#
# COMPACT_ATOMS: atom_id res chain seq x y z
N MET A 1 -27.35 -19.22 -1.43
CA MET A 1 -26.30 -18.26 -1.86
C MET A 1 -26.47 -18.00 -3.34
N ASP A 2 -26.82 -16.77 -3.70
CA ASP A 2 -27.14 -16.34 -5.07
C ASP A 2 -25.98 -16.69 -6.04
N LYS A 3 -26.30 -17.23 -7.23
CA LYS A 3 -25.29 -17.60 -8.24
C LYS A 3 -24.39 -16.40 -8.59
N ARG A 4 -24.94 -15.17 -8.54
CA ARG A 4 -24.19 -13.92 -8.77
C ARG A 4 -23.10 -13.67 -7.73
N LEU A 5 -23.35 -13.96 -6.45
CA LEU A 5 -22.37 -13.81 -5.37
C LEU A 5 -21.19 -14.77 -5.55
N LYS A 6 -21.45 -16.01 -6.00
CA LYS A 6 -20.39 -16.99 -6.28
C LYS A 6 -19.52 -16.55 -7.46
N THR A 7 -20.11 -16.12 -8.57
CA THR A 7 -19.34 -15.67 -9.74
C THR A 7 -18.51 -14.43 -9.43
N LEU A 8 -19.02 -13.50 -8.62
CA LEU A 8 -18.27 -12.29 -8.27
C LEU A 8 -17.07 -12.56 -7.37
N PHE A 9 -17.19 -13.53 -6.45
CA PHE A 9 -16.09 -13.97 -5.59
C PHE A 9 -14.89 -14.47 -6.41
N TRP A 10 -15.16 -15.16 -7.53
CA TRP A 10 -14.13 -15.62 -8.47
C TRP A 10 -13.38 -14.51 -9.19
N TRP A 11 -13.86 -13.26 -9.16
CA TRP A 11 -13.16 -12.12 -9.77
C TRP A 11 -12.43 -11.26 -8.75
N ILE A 12 -12.96 -11.15 -7.53
CA ILE A 12 -12.40 -10.30 -6.48
C ILE A 12 -11.11 -10.90 -5.93
N ILE A 13 -11.12 -12.19 -5.56
CA ILE A 13 -9.94 -12.82 -4.95
C ILE A 13 -8.75 -12.80 -5.91
N PRO A 14 -8.89 -13.21 -7.19
CA PRO A 14 -7.76 -13.12 -8.11
C PRO A 14 -7.25 -11.70 -8.29
N ALA A 15 -8.12 -10.69 -8.30
CA ALA A 15 -7.68 -9.29 -8.40
C ALA A 15 -6.78 -8.90 -7.22
N PHE A 16 -7.16 -9.26 -5.99
CA PHE A 16 -6.33 -9.00 -4.80
C PHE A 16 -5.04 -9.83 -4.80
N LEU A 17 -5.09 -11.10 -5.23
CA LEU A 17 -3.89 -11.93 -5.33
C LEU A 17 -2.91 -11.40 -6.37
N VAL A 18 -3.40 -10.99 -7.54
CA VAL A 18 -2.58 -10.34 -8.58
C VAL A 18 -2.02 -9.03 -8.07
N ALA A 19 -2.85 -8.18 -7.44
CA ALA A 19 -2.40 -6.92 -6.86
C ALA A 19 -1.29 -7.11 -5.82
N ALA A 20 -1.44 -8.09 -4.92
CA ALA A 20 -0.45 -8.44 -3.92
C ALA A 20 0.82 -8.96 -4.56
N GLY A 21 0.71 -9.90 -5.50
CA GLY A 21 1.85 -10.49 -6.21
C GLY A 21 2.67 -9.42 -6.93
N VAL A 22 2.02 -8.54 -7.69
CA VAL A 22 2.69 -7.45 -8.43
C VAL A 22 3.35 -6.46 -7.49
N ARG A 23 2.71 -6.10 -6.36
CA ARG A 23 3.29 -5.16 -5.37
C ARG A 23 4.44 -5.77 -4.59
N LEU A 24 4.39 -7.05 -4.25
CA LEU A 24 5.45 -7.75 -3.51
C LEU A 24 6.62 -8.17 -4.40
N HIS A 25 6.40 -8.36 -5.69
CA HIS A 25 7.43 -8.79 -6.62
C HIS A 25 8.56 -7.76 -6.71
N GLY A 26 9.76 -8.15 -6.26
CA GLY A 26 10.94 -7.29 -6.29
C GLY A 26 10.97 -6.19 -5.22
N LEU A 27 10.07 -6.20 -4.23
CA LEU A 27 9.92 -5.09 -3.28
C LEU A 27 11.23 -4.67 -2.57
N GLY A 28 12.09 -5.64 -2.26
CA GLY A 28 13.38 -5.40 -1.60
C GLY A 28 14.61 -5.46 -2.49
N THR A 29 14.47 -5.48 -3.82
CA THR A 29 15.63 -5.67 -4.72
C THR A 29 16.35 -4.37 -5.07
N GLN A 30 15.61 -3.26 -5.12
CA GLN A 30 16.19 -1.94 -5.37
C GLN A 30 16.62 -1.29 -4.06
N SER A 31 17.81 -0.70 -4.04
CA SER A 31 18.27 0.16 -2.95
C SER A 31 17.29 1.30 -2.68
N ILE A 32 17.34 1.81 -1.45
CA ILE A 32 16.59 2.99 -1.02
C ILE A 32 16.94 4.21 -1.88
N TRP A 33 15.91 4.87 -2.41
CA TRP A 33 16.03 6.11 -3.18
C TRP A 33 16.28 7.31 -2.26
N PHE A 34 16.69 8.43 -2.86
CA PHE A 34 17.06 9.64 -2.11
C PHE A 34 15.96 10.12 -1.16
N ASP A 35 14.70 10.16 -1.61
CA ASP A 35 13.57 10.61 -0.81
C ASP A 35 13.04 9.54 0.17
N GLU A 36 13.23 8.26 -0.12
CA GLU A 36 12.99 7.15 0.82
C GLU A 36 13.96 7.19 2.02
N GLY A 37 15.09 7.89 1.90
CA GLY A 37 16.05 8.11 2.98
C GLY A 37 15.44 8.71 4.25
N TRP A 38 14.43 9.59 4.12
CA TRP A 38 13.70 10.14 5.26
C TRP A 38 12.89 9.07 6.01
N SER A 39 12.30 8.13 5.28
CA SER A 39 11.55 7.01 5.86
C SER A 39 12.49 6.02 6.55
N ALA A 40 13.66 5.75 5.95
CA ALA A 40 14.72 4.97 6.59
C ALA A 40 15.24 5.65 7.87
N HIS A 41 15.40 6.99 7.85
CA HIS A 41 15.77 7.76 9.02
C HIS A 41 14.69 7.69 10.12
N ALA A 42 13.42 7.84 9.78
CA ALA A 42 12.29 7.69 10.69
C ALA A 42 12.24 6.30 11.36
N ALA A 43 12.51 5.26 10.57
CA ALA A 43 12.52 3.88 11.03
C ALA A 43 13.51 3.62 12.19
N MET A 44 14.64 4.32 12.16
CA MET A 44 15.73 4.17 13.13
C MET A 44 15.60 5.07 14.36
N GLN A 45 14.61 5.96 14.40
CA GLN A 45 14.44 6.86 15.53
C GLN A 45 14.20 6.09 16.84
N PRO A 46 14.55 6.68 18.00
CA PRO A 46 14.34 6.03 19.28
C PRO A 46 12.87 6.11 19.74
N THR A 47 12.15 7.16 19.38
CA THR A 47 10.76 7.39 19.79
C THR A 47 9.82 7.65 18.61
N LEU A 48 8.51 7.51 18.84
CA LEU A 48 7.49 7.85 17.85
C LEU A 48 7.47 9.35 17.53
N ILE A 49 7.79 10.21 18.52
CA ILE A 49 7.82 11.66 18.32
C ILE A 49 8.99 12.04 17.41
N ASP A 50 10.15 11.43 17.62
CA ASP A 50 11.32 11.65 16.76
C ASP A 50 11.05 11.12 15.34
N ALA A 51 10.39 9.97 15.21
CA ALA A 51 9.97 9.44 13.91
C ALA A 51 8.97 10.35 13.21
N ALA A 52 7.97 10.87 13.92
CA ALA A 52 6.98 11.81 13.38
C ALA A 52 7.64 13.10 12.86
N ASN A 53 8.71 13.55 13.51
CA ASN A 53 9.48 14.74 13.15
C ASN A 53 10.67 14.45 12.22
N ALA A 54 10.80 13.21 11.72
CA ALA A 54 11.94 12.81 10.91
C ALA A 54 12.10 13.63 9.63
N ASP A 55 10.99 14.15 9.08
CA ASP A 55 10.99 15.06 7.94
C ASP A 55 9.98 16.18 8.19
N SER A 56 10.47 17.40 8.29
CA SER A 56 9.66 18.60 8.54
C SER A 56 8.85 19.06 7.33
N THR A 57 9.07 18.47 6.14
CA THR A 57 8.44 18.91 4.89
C THR A 57 7.18 18.12 4.52
N ASN A 58 6.98 16.95 5.12
CA ASN A 58 5.85 16.06 4.82
C ASN A 58 5.04 15.73 6.10
N PRO A 59 3.75 15.37 5.97
CA PRO A 59 2.93 15.01 7.12
C PRO A 59 3.51 13.83 7.94
N PRO A 60 3.42 13.86 9.28
CA PRO A 60 4.16 12.96 10.17
C PRO A 60 3.65 11.51 10.19
N LEU A 61 2.42 11.27 9.73
CA LEU A 61 1.74 9.99 9.90
C LEU A 61 2.50 8.84 9.24
N TYR A 62 2.98 9.05 8.01
CA TYR A 62 3.69 7.99 7.28
C TYR A 62 4.98 7.57 7.97
N TYR A 63 5.78 8.53 8.43
CA TYR A 63 7.03 8.26 9.14
C TYR A 63 6.81 7.54 10.47
N THR A 64 5.73 7.90 11.17
CA THR A 64 5.30 7.19 12.38
C THR A 64 4.94 5.73 12.08
N LEU A 65 4.20 5.48 10.99
CA LEU A 65 3.81 4.13 10.57
C LEU A 65 5.01 3.32 10.11
N VAL A 66 5.96 3.92 9.39
CA VAL A 66 7.22 3.27 8.99
C VAL A 66 8.04 2.90 10.22
N HIS A 67 8.14 3.76 11.22
CA HIS A 67 8.82 3.45 12.47
C HIS A 67 8.22 2.25 13.19
N VAL A 68 6.90 2.21 13.35
CA VAL A 68 6.21 1.04 13.94
C VAL A 68 6.41 -0.20 13.06
N GLY A 69 6.24 -0.04 11.74
CA GLY A 69 6.41 -1.11 10.76
C GLY A 69 7.81 -1.72 10.79
N ALA A 70 8.85 -0.90 10.92
CA ALA A 70 10.24 -1.36 10.99
C ALA A 70 10.51 -2.25 12.22
N ARG A 71 9.76 -2.07 13.33
CA ARG A 71 9.86 -2.96 14.49
C ARG A 71 9.18 -4.32 14.27
N LEU A 72 8.27 -4.41 13.32
CA LEU A 72 7.54 -5.63 12.99
C LEU A 72 8.16 -6.38 11.81
N PHE A 73 8.60 -5.64 10.79
CA PHE A 73 9.04 -6.17 9.50
C PHE A 73 10.54 -5.98 9.24
N GLY A 74 11.25 -5.27 10.12
CA GLY A 74 12.66 -4.95 9.99
C GLY A 74 12.94 -3.67 9.21
N THR A 75 14.20 -3.26 9.19
CA THR A 75 14.70 -2.03 8.55
C THR A 75 15.29 -2.26 7.15
N SER A 76 15.07 -3.44 6.55
CA SER A 76 15.45 -3.71 5.16
C SER A 76 14.56 -2.94 4.20
N GLU A 77 14.98 -2.84 2.93
CA GLU A 77 14.20 -2.26 1.84
C GLU A 77 12.80 -2.86 1.79
N PHE A 78 12.71 -4.18 1.92
CA PHE A 78 11.44 -4.89 2.01
C PHE A 78 10.60 -4.41 3.19
N GLY A 79 11.18 -4.38 4.41
CA GLY A 79 10.46 -4.03 5.63
C GLY A 79 9.91 -2.60 5.61
N LEU A 80 10.71 -1.65 5.10
CA LEU A 80 10.31 -0.24 4.99
C LEU A 80 9.17 -0.05 3.98
N ARG A 81 9.26 -0.69 2.81
CA ARG A 81 8.26 -0.59 1.74
C ARG A 81 6.99 -1.40 2.02
N PHE A 82 7.07 -2.42 2.88
CA PHE A 82 5.93 -3.26 3.21
C PHE A 82 4.77 -2.47 3.85
N VAL A 83 5.07 -1.38 4.56
CA VAL A 83 4.04 -0.45 5.06
C VAL A 83 3.22 0.14 3.91
N SER A 84 3.86 0.60 2.84
CA SER A 84 3.18 1.08 1.64
C SER A 84 2.37 -0.01 0.95
N VAL A 85 2.87 -1.24 0.91
CA VAL A 85 2.10 -2.38 0.37
C VAL A 85 0.80 -2.59 1.15
N ILE A 86 0.84 -2.56 2.49
CA ILE A 86 -0.35 -2.72 3.33
C ILE A 86 -1.38 -1.64 2.99
N PHE A 87 -0.98 -0.36 2.98
CA PHE A 87 -1.91 0.73 2.68
C PHE A 87 -2.40 0.73 1.23
N GLY A 88 -1.55 0.34 0.28
CA GLY A 88 -1.95 0.13 -1.11
C GLY A 88 -3.02 -0.97 -1.25
N MET A 89 -2.93 -2.05 -0.48
CA MET A 89 -3.94 -3.11 -0.48
C MET A 89 -5.24 -2.68 0.21
N ILE A 90 -5.15 -1.88 1.28
CA ILE A 90 -6.32 -1.27 1.93
C ILE A 90 -7.04 -0.33 0.94
N ALA A 91 -6.30 0.51 0.21
CA ALA A 91 -6.85 1.40 -0.80
C ALA A 91 -7.65 0.63 -1.87
N LEU A 92 -7.16 -0.53 -2.34
CA LEU A 92 -7.92 -1.38 -3.26
C LEU A 92 -9.24 -1.89 -2.67
N ALA A 93 -9.26 -2.25 -1.38
CA ALA A 93 -10.50 -2.64 -0.69
C ALA A 93 -11.50 -1.48 -0.58
N VAL A 94 -11.00 -0.27 -0.29
CA VAL A 94 -11.82 0.95 -0.27
C VAL A 94 -12.37 1.26 -1.66
N ILE A 95 -11.54 1.20 -2.71
CA ILE A 95 -11.96 1.42 -4.10
C ILE A 95 -13.04 0.44 -4.52
N TYR A 96 -12.89 -0.85 -4.21
CA TYR A 96 -13.92 -1.85 -4.46
C TYR A 96 -15.24 -1.48 -3.76
N ARG A 97 -15.19 -1.10 -2.48
CA ARG A 97 -16.38 -0.74 -1.71
C ARG A 97 -17.07 0.51 -2.25
N LEU A 98 -16.30 1.52 -2.65
CA LEU A 98 -16.82 2.74 -3.26
C LEU A 98 -17.45 2.44 -4.62
N GLY A 99 -16.77 1.69 -5.48
CA GLY A 99 -17.31 1.26 -6.78
C GLY A 99 -18.61 0.48 -6.65
N TYR A 100 -18.73 -0.35 -5.61
CA TYR A 100 -19.97 -1.07 -5.29
C TYR A 100 -21.10 -0.11 -4.89
N THR A 101 -20.79 0.89 -4.08
CA THR A 101 -21.78 1.86 -3.60
C THR A 101 -22.29 2.75 -4.73
N ILE A 102 -21.42 3.11 -5.69
CA ILE A 102 -21.75 4.03 -6.78
C ILE A 102 -22.44 3.33 -7.95
N GLY A 103 -21.94 2.16 -8.38
CA GLY A 103 -22.38 1.50 -9.61
C GLY A 103 -22.64 0.01 -9.47
N GLY A 104 -22.65 -0.50 -8.23
CA GLY A 104 -22.87 -1.91 -7.95
C GLY A 104 -21.69 -2.80 -8.32
N CYS A 105 -21.99 -4.09 -8.40
CA CYS A 105 -21.03 -5.19 -8.48
C CYS A 105 -20.08 -5.13 -9.69
N GLN A 106 -20.58 -4.77 -10.88
CA GLN A 106 -19.77 -4.71 -12.10
C GLN A 106 -18.79 -3.53 -12.06
N THR A 107 -19.25 -2.36 -11.64
CA THR A 107 -18.41 -1.17 -11.44
C THR A 107 -17.35 -1.42 -10.37
N ALA A 108 -17.70 -2.06 -9.26
CA ALA A 108 -16.75 -2.44 -8.21
C ALA A 108 -15.63 -3.36 -8.73
N ALA A 109 -15.99 -4.40 -9.49
CA ALA A 109 -15.03 -5.33 -10.05
C ALA A 109 -14.13 -4.66 -11.09
N GLY A 110 -14.71 -3.85 -11.99
CA GLY A 110 -13.95 -3.08 -12.99
C GLY A 110 -12.97 -2.10 -12.35
N ALA A 111 -13.41 -1.33 -11.35
CA ALA A 111 -12.56 -0.40 -10.61
C ALA A 111 -11.43 -1.14 -9.87
N LEU A 112 -11.73 -2.25 -9.20
CA LEU A 112 -10.73 -3.06 -8.52
C LEU A 112 -9.66 -3.58 -9.49
N TRP A 113 -10.05 -4.15 -10.64
CA TRP A 113 -9.09 -4.64 -11.63
C TRP A 113 -8.27 -3.51 -12.26
N ALA A 114 -8.90 -2.38 -12.59
CA ALA A 114 -8.20 -1.22 -13.11
C ALA A 114 -7.15 -0.73 -12.10
N SER A 115 -7.51 -0.57 -10.83
CA SER A 115 -6.59 -0.11 -9.78
C SER A 115 -5.54 -1.14 -9.38
N ALA A 116 -5.86 -2.44 -9.45
CA ALA A 116 -4.92 -3.53 -9.19
C ALA A 116 -3.73 -3.50 -10.16
N LEU A 117 -4.01 -3.19 -11.44
CA LEU A 117 -3.05 -3.17 -12.55
C LEU A 117 -2.52 -1.77 -12.89
N MET A 118 -3.03 -0.72 -12.27
CA MET A 118 -2.63 0.65 -12.54
C MET A 118 -1.17 0.88 -12.12
N ALA A 119 -0.31 1.24 -13.07
CA ALA A 119 1.12 1.42 -12.86
C ALA A 119 1.43 2.42 -11.73
N ALA A 120 0.69 3.53 -11.64
CA ALA A 120 0.90 4.54 -10.58
C ALA A 120 0.64 4.00 -9.17
N LEU A 121 -0.40 3.15 -9.01
CA LEU A 121 -0.75 2.55 -7.72
C LEU A 121 0.17 1.39 -7.34
N TRP A 122 0.74 0.72 -8.35
CA TRP A 122 1.81 -0.23 -8.15
C TRP A 122 3.10 0.47 -7.71
N TRP A 123 3.54 1.48 -8.45
CA TRP A 123 4.75 2.26 -8.15
C TRP A 123 4.69 2.84 -6.74
N GLY A 124 3.58 3.54 -6.40
CA GLY A 124 3.42 4.12 -5.07
C GLY A 124 3.46 3.08 -3.93
N ALA A 125 3.04 1.84 -4.19
CA ALA A 125 3.10 0.76 -3.21
C ALA A 125 4.48 0.11 -3.08
N GLN A 126 5.39 0.31 -4.03
CA GLN A 126 6.77 -0.17 -3.98
C GLN A 126 7.78 0.85 -3.45
N GLU A 127 7.32 2.05 -3.09
CA GLU A 127 8.15 3.09 -2.49
C GLU A 127 7.89 3.16 -0.99
N ALA A 128 8.93 3.35 -0.18
CA ALA A 128 8.86 3.68 1.24
C ALA A 128 8.50 5.17 1.40
N ARG A 129 7.38 5.59 0.77
CA ARG A 129 6.86 6.96 0.75
C ARG A 129 5.35 6.98 0.97
N MET A 130 4.83 8.15 1.35
CA MET A 130 3.44 8.33 1.77
C MET A 130 2.37 8.23 0.66
N TYR A 131 2.75 7.94 -0.59
CA TYR A 131 1.82 8.00 -1.73
C TYR A 131 0.59 7.11 -1.53
N THR A 132 0.74 5.93 -0.92
CA THR A 132 -0.37 5.00 -0.67
C THR A 132 -1.35 5.44 0.42
N LEU A 133 -1.00 6.43 1.24
CA LEU A 133 -1.92 7.05 2.20
C LEU A 133 -2.83 8.11 1.56
N LEU A 134 -2.48 8.60 0.37
CA LEU A 134 -3.20 9.69 -0.32
C LEU A 134 -4.21 9.18 -1.35
N VAL A 135 -4.19 7.88 -1.65
CA VAL A 135 -5.06 7.22 -2.64
C VAL A 135 -6.40 6.83 -2.03
#